data_AF-A0A0B8QNS9-F1
#
_entry.id   AF-A0A0B8QNS9-F1
#
_cell.length_a   1.000
_cell.length_b   1.000
_cell.length_c   1.000
_cell.angle_alpha   90.00
_cell.angle_beta   90.00
_cell.angle_gamma   90.00
#
_symmetry.space_group_name_H-M   'P 1'
#
loop_
_entity.id
_entity.type
_entity.pdbx_description
1 polymer ?
#
loop_
_entity_poly.entity_id
_entity_poly.type
_entity_poly.pdbx_seq_one_letter_code
_entity_poly.pdbx_strand_id
1 'polypeptide(L)'
;MTKHYEDDPSDPFRALWLYIIEVETNGEQAYQKLQQRYEVRDNQWGWDLVGLMLGEESEQEAFKNIASGVNDNLGLAQRLTEAYFYLAKKHQLEGNYSEAIGLYKLALSFNVYEYVEHRYAFLELSKIFAELREQNQ
;
A
#
# COMPACT_ATOMS: atom_id res chain seq x y z
N MET A 1 9.18 16.96 -2.32
CA MET A 1 8.28 15.82 -2.59
C MET A 1 6.81 16.23 -2.66
N THR A 2 6.36 17.27 -1.94
CA THR A 2 5.02 17.90 -2.10
C THR A 2 4.70 18.30 -3.54
N LYS A 3 5.72 18.70 -4.31
CA LYS A 3 5.58 19.16 -5.71
C LYS A 3 5.04 18.11 -6.69
N HIS A 4 5.15 16.81 -6.40
CA HIS A 4 4.59 15.74 -7.26
C HIS A 4 3.14 15.37 -6.91
N TYR A 5 2.67 15.72 -5.71
CA TYR A 5 1.28 15.52 -5.29
C TYR A 5 0.36 16.64 -5.80
N GLU A 6 0.86 17.88 -5.83
CA GLU A 6 0.11 19.03 -6.35
C GLU A 6 -0.24 18.92 -7.85
N ASP A 7 0.44 18.03 -8.58
CA ASP A 7 0.23 17.82 -10.01
C ASP A 7 -1.11 17.14 -10.33
N ASP A 8 -1.61 16.27 -9.44
CA ASP A 8 -2.99 15.74 -9.50
C ASP A 8 -3.40 15.10 -8.16
N PRO A 9 -4.20 15.82 -7.34
CA PRO A 9 -4.70 15.38 -6.04
C PRO A 9 -5.73 14.24 -6.08
N SER A 10 -6.26 13.90 -7.25
CA SER A 10 -7.26 12.84 -7.42
C SER A 10 -6.65 11.45 -7.60
N ASP A 11 -5.32 11.37 -7.72
CA ASP A 11 -4.57 10.12 -7.84
C ASP A 11 -4.47 9.38 -6.48
N PRO A 12 -5.13 8.21 -6.31
CA PRO A 12 -5.10 7.46 -5.07
C PRO A 12 -3.71 6.93 -4.71
N PHE A 13 -2.86 6.60 -5.69
CA PHE A 13 -1.51 6.10 -5.42
C PHE A 13 -0.60 7.19 -4.87
N ARG A 14 -0.74 8.43 -5.37
CA ARG A 14 -0.03 9.57 -4.79
C ARG A 14 -0.50 9.85 -3.38
N ALA A 15 -1.79 9.72 -3.09
CA ALA A 15 -2.32 9.86 -1.73
C ALA A 15 -1.72 8.82 -0.78
N LEU A 16 -1.62 7.55 -1.21
CA LEU A 16 -0.99 6.48 -0.44
C LEU A 16 0.50 6.72 -0.20
N TRP A 17 1.27 7.06 -1.24
CA TRP A 17 2.70 7.34 -1.08
C TRP A 17 2.96 8.55 -0.19
N LEU A 18 2.15 9.60 -0.32
CA LEU A 18 2.24 10.76 0.58
C LEU A 18 1.95 10.37 2.02
N TYR A 19 0.92 9.56 2.26
CA TYR A 19 0.61 9.03 3.60
C TYR A 19 1.79 8.22 4.18
N ILE A 20 2.37 7.31 3.39
CA ILE A 20 3.53 6.49 3.82
C ILE A 20 4.72 7.36 4.23
N ILE A 21 4.94 8.50 3.58
CA ILE A 21 6.02 9.43 3.93
C ILE A 21 5.65 10.26 5.17
N GLU A 22 4.41 10.76 5.25
CA GLU A 22 3.96 11.63 6.34
C GLU A 22 3.79 10.88 7.66
N VAL A 23 3.42 9.60 7.63
CA VAL A 23 3.15 8.79 8.84
C VAL A 23 4.40 8.62 9.71
N GLU A 24 5.61 8.63 9.12
CA GLU A 24 6.88 8.57 9.84
C GLU A 24 7.16 9.84 10.66
N THR A 25 6.55 10.97 10.29
CA THR A 25 6.75 12.26 10.98
C THR A 25 5.60 12.57 11.93
N ASN A 26 4.35 12.40 11.49
CA ASN A 26 3.15 12.63 12.29
C ASN A 26 2.00 11.74 11.81
N GLY A 27 1.87 10.57 12.45
CA GLY A 27 0.88 9.55 12.07
C GLY A 27 -0.57 10.03 12.15
N GLU A 28 -0.95 10.75 13.21
CA GLU A 28 -2.33 11.24 13.38
C GLU A 28 -2.71 12.23 12.27
N GLN A 29 -1.83 13.20 11.99
CA GLN A 29 -2.08 14.18 10.94
C GLN A 29 -2.09 13.52 9.55
N ALA A 30 -1.18 12.58 9.28
CA ALA A 30 -1.12 11.86 8.02
C ALA A 30 -2.43 11.08 7.77
N TYR A 31 -2.93 10.39 8.80
CA TYR A 31 -4.19 9.65 8.74
C TYR A 31 -5.37 10.58 8.44
N GLN A 32 -5.52 11.69 9.18
CA GLN A 32 -6.58 12.67 8.95
C GLN A 32 -6.56 13.23 7.53
N LYS A 33 -5.37 13.55 7.00
CA LYS A 33 -5.23 14.02 5.62
C LYS A 33 -5.62 12.96 4.60
N LEU A 34 -5.26 11.69 4.82
CA LEU A 34 -5.64 10.60 3.93
C LEU A 34 -7.15 10.35 3.97
N GLN A 35 -7.76 10.39 5.14
CA GLN A 35 -9.20 10.26 5.33
C GLN A 35 -9.98 11.37 4.60
N GLN A 36 -9.56 12.64 4.75
CA GLN A 36 -10.18 13.76 4.03
C GLN A 36 -10.14 13.60 2.50
N ARG A 37 -9.04 13.05 1.96
CA ARG A 37 -8.93 12.75 0.53
C ARG A 37 -9.87 11.62 0.13
N TYR A 38 -9.96 10.59 0.97
CA TYR A 38 -10.85 9.45 0.76
C TYR A 38 -12.33 9.87 0.75
N GLU A 39 -12.75 10.87 1.52
CA GLU A 39 -14.12 11.38 1.53
C GLU A 39 -14.55 12.00 0.20
N VAL A 40 -13.64 12.65 -0.52
CA VAL A 40 -13.90 13.34 -1.80
C VAL A 40 -13.45 12.53 -3.01
N ARG A 41 -13.21 11.23 -2.83
CA ARG A 41 -12.72 10.33 -3.87
C ARG A 41 -13.67 10.19 -5.05
N ASP A 42 -13.11 9.78 -6.17
CA ASP A 42 -13.87 9.36 -7.35
C ASP A 42 -14.00 7.81 -7.42
N ASN A 43 -14.37 7.29 -8.59
CA ASN A 43 -14.62 5.86 -8.79
C ASN A 43 -13.38 5.10 -9.29
N GLN A 44 -12.17 5.67 -9.18
CA GLN A 44 -10.95 4.93 -9.51
C GLN A 44 -10.74 3.77 -8.54
N TRP A 45 -10.44 2.59 -9.06
CA TRP A 45 -10.24 1.37 -8.26
C TRP A 45 -9.12 1.52 -7.22
N GLY A 46 -8.13 2.38 -7.46
CA GLY A 46 -7.05 2.64 -6.50
C GLY A 46 -7.55 3.20 -5.17
N TRP A 47 -8.77 3.76 -5.11
CA TRP A 47 -9.37 4.16 -3.85
C TRP A 47 -9.76 2.98 -2.95
N ASP A 48 -10.02 1.78 -3.50
CA ASP A 48 -10.19 0.57 -2.68
C ASP A 48 -8.91 0.28 -1.86
N LEU A 49 -7.73 0.59 -2.42
CA LEU A 49 -6.45 0.49 -1.68
C LEU A 49 -6.33 1.53 -0.56
N VAL A 50 -6.89 2.72 -0.77
CA VAL A 50 -6.94 3.77 0.26
C VAL A 50 -7.89 3.35 1.39
N GLY A 51 -9.07 2.81 1.05
CA GLY A 51 -10.01 2.26 2.02
C GLY A 51 -9.38 1.12 2.84
N LEU A 52 -8.64 0.24 2.17
CA LEU A 52 -7.86 -0.83 2.80
C LEU A 52 -6.81 -0.28 3.79
N MET A 53 -6.03 0.72 3.38
CA MET A 53 -5.02 1.39 4.21
C MET A 53 -5.64 2.04 5.45
N LEU A 54 -6.78 2.72 5.30
CA LEU A 54 -7.50 3.39 6.38
C LEU A 54 -8.26 2.43 7.31
N GLY A 55 -8.51 1.19 6.86
CA GLY A 55 -9.35 0.22 7.57
C GLY A 55 -10.85 0.50 7.44
N GLU A 56 -11.25 1.32 6.46
CA GLU A 56 -12.65 1.65 6.14
C GLU A 56 -13.35 0.51 5.37
N GLU A 57 -12.56 -0.41 4.81
CA GLU A 57 -13.03 -1.60 4.10
C GLU A 57 -12.35 -2.86 4.64
N SER A 58 -13.08 -3.97 4.67
CA SER A 58 -12.48 -5.25 5.05
C SER A 58 -11.50 -5.74 3.98
N GLU A 59 -10.42 -6.43 4.39
CA GLU A 59 -9.44 -6.98 3.44
C GLU A 59 -10.12 -7.85 2.37
N GLN A 60 -11.12 -8.65 2.75
CA GLN A 60 -11.85 -9.50 1.83
C GLN A 60 -12.63 -8.71 0.77
N GLU A 61 -13.31 -7.63 1.17
CA GLU A 61 -14.08 -6.78 0.25
C GLU A 61 -13.16 -5.97 -0.66
N ALA A 62 -12.10 -5.37 -0.11
CA ALA A 62 -11.12 -4.63 -0.89
C ALA A 62 -10.51 -5.51 -1.98
N PHE A 63 -10.06 -6.72 -1.65
CA PHE A 63 -9.47 -7.65 -2.64
C PHE A 63 -10.49 -8.10 -3.70
N LYS A 64 -11.76 -8.27 -3.32
CA LYS A 64 -12.83 -8.57 -4.28
C LYS A 64 -13.04 -7.41 -5.26
N ASN A 65 -13.05 -6.17 -4.78
CA ASN A 65 -13.22 -4.99 -5.61
C ASN A 65 -12.00 -4.76 -6.51
N ILE A 66 -10.80 -4.88 -5.95
CA ILE A 66 -9.54 -4.75 -6.69
C ILE A 66 -9.45 -5.78 -7.82
N ALA A 67 -9.86 -7.02 -7.59
CA ALA A 67 -9.90 -8.04 -8.65
C ALA A 67 -11.04 -7.82 -9.67
N SER A 68 -12.04 -7.01 -9.34
CA SER A 68 -13.21 -6.78 -10.19
C SER A 68 -12.84 -5.99 -11.46
N GLY A 69 -13.36 -6.45 -12.60
CA GLY A 69 -13.17 -5.79 -13.90
C GLY A 69 -11.82 -6.05 -14.57
N VAL A 70 -10.96 -6.87 -13.97
CA VAL A 70 -9.72 -7.33 -14.60
C VAL A 70 -9.99 -8.61 -15.39
N ASN A 71 -9.64 -8.60 -16.68
CA ASN A 71 -10.01 -9.66 -17.62
C ASN A 71 -8.85 -10.59 -17.99
N ASP A 72 -7.64 -10.31 -17.52
CA ASP A 72 -6.45 -11.08 -17.84
C ASP A 72 -5.54 -11.30 -16.62
N ASN A 73 -4.67 -12.32 -16.74
CA ASN A 73 -3.76 -12.68 -15.65
C ASN A 73 -2.72 -11.59 -15.40
N LEU A 74 -2.33 -10.84 -16.44
CA LEU A 74 -1.34 -9.76 -16.31
C LEU A 74 -1.91 -8.61 -15.49
N GLY A 75 -3.10 -8.09 -15.83
CA GLY A 75 -3.76 -7.05 -15.06
C GLY A 75 -4.04 -7.49 -13.62
N LEU A 76 -4.33 -8.79 -13.40
CA LEU A 76 -4.62 -9.30 -12.06
C LEU A 76 -3.34 -9.35 -11.23
N ALA A 77 -2.24 -9.82 -11.83
CA ALA A 77 -0.92 -9.82 -11.19
C ALA A 77 -0.47 -8.40 -10.83
N GLN A 78 -0.72 -7.42 -11.70
CA GLN A 78 -0.43 -6.00 -11.44
C GLN A 78 -1.23 -5.48 -10.23
N ARG A 79 -2.56 -5.60 -10.25
CA ARG A 79 -3.42 -5.13 -9.15
C ARG A 79 -3.13 -5.83 -7.82
N LEU A 80 -2.88 -7.14 -7.85
CA LEU A 80 -2.53 -7.89 -6.65
C LEU A 80 -1.17 -7.48 -6.11
N THR A 81 -0.20 -7.15 -6.96
CA THR A 81 1.10 -6.62 -6.51
C THR A 81 0.92 -5.34 -5.70
N GLU A 82 0.09 -4.42 -6.18
CA GLU A 82 -0.22 -3.17 -5.48
C GLU A 82 -0.98 -3.44 -4.18
N ALA A 83 -2.03 -4.25 -4.22
CA ALA A 83 -2.85 -4.59 -3.06
C ALA A 83 -2.04 -5.23 -1.93
N TYR A 84 -1.24 -6.24 -2.26
CA TYR A 84 -0.40 -6.90 -1.26
C TYR A 84 0.68 -5.98 -0.71
N PHE A 85 1.26 -5.09 -1.51
CA PHE A 85 2.23 -4.12 -1.03
C PHE A 85 1.62 -3.14 -0.01
N TYR A 86 0.50 -2.50 -0.35
CA TYR A 86 -0.12 -1.52 0.56
C TYR A 86 -0.67 -2.17 1.83
N LEU A 87 -1.23 -3.39 1.71
CA LEU A 87 -1.66 -4.14 2.89
C LEU A 87 -0.46 -4.54 3.77
N ALA A 88 0.63 -4.99 3.18
CA ALA A 88 1.85 -5.29 3.92
C ALA A 88 2.37 -4.05 4.65
N LYS A 89 2.36 -2.88 4.00
CA LYS A 89 2.81 -1.63 4.60
C LYS A 89 1.91 -1.21 5.77
N LYS A 90 0.59 -1.36 5.64
CA LYS A 90 -0.35 -1.15 6.75
C LYS A 90 0.00 -2.04 7.95
N HIS A 91 0.09 -3.35 7.75
CA HIS A 91 0.45 -4.29 8.82
C HIS A 91 1.82 -3.98 9.43
N GLN A 92 2.80 -3.56 8.62
CA GLN A 92 4.11 -3.12 9.12
C GLN A 92 3.99 -1.87 10.01
N LEU A 93 3.19 -0.87 9.61
CA LEU A 93 2.96 0.35 10.41
C LEU A 93 2.23 0.06 11.73
N GLU A 94 1.38 -0.97 11.75
CA GLU A 94 0.69 -1.47 12.95
C GLU A 94 1.59 -2.35 13.84
N GLY A 95 2.80 -2.70 13.40
CA GLY A 95 3.74 -3.57 14.11
C GLY A 95 3.51 -5.07 13.89
N ASN A 96 2.60 -5.44 13.00
CA ASN A 96 2.28 -6.82 12.63
C ASN A 96 3.28 -7.35 11.58
N TYR A 97 4.55 -7.49 11.98
CA TYR A 97 5.65 -7.82 11.06
C TYR A 97 5.51 -9.21 10.41
N SER A 98 4.92 -10.20 11.10
CA SER A 98 4.74 -11.55 10.56
C SER A 98 3.83 -11.52 9.32
N GLU A 99 2.69 -10.85 9.46
CA GLU A 99 1.71 -10.64 8.39
C GLU A 99 2.32 -9.81 7.27
N ALA A 100 2.99 -8.70 7.60
CA ALA A 100 3.66 -7.84 6.62
C ALA A 100 4.68 -8.61 5.77
N ILE A 101 5.51 -9.46 6.38
CA ILE A 101 6.49 -10.30 5.67
C ILE A 101 5.81 -11.23 4.67
N GLY A 102 4.71 -11.88 5.07
CA GLY A 102 3.95 -12.77 4.19
C GLY A 102 3.39 -12.02 2.97
N LEU A 103 2.80 -10.86 3.21
CA LEU A 103 2.19 -10.02 2.19
C LEU A 103 3.24 -9.42 1.22
N TYR A 104 4.39 -8.95 1.72
CA TYR A 104 5.48 -8.51 0.83
C TYR A 104 5.98 -9.63 -0.08
N LYS A 105 6.10 -10.86 0.44
CA LYS A 105 6.47 -12.03 -0.38
C LYS A 105 5.42 -12.33 -1.44
N LEU A 106 4.14 -12.17 -1.13
CA LEU A 106 3.07 -12.30 -2.12
C LEU A 106 3.19 -11.25 -3.21
N ALA A 107 3.39 -9.97 -2.88
CA ALA A 107 3.63 -8.91 -3.87
C ALA A 107 4.82 -9.23 -4.80
N LEU A 108 5.91 -9.76 -4.25
CA LEU A 108 7.08 -10.17 -5.03
C LEU A 108 6.82 -11.38 -5.93
N SER A 109 5.95 -12.31 -5.52
CA SER A 109 5.70 -13.57 -6.24
C SER A 109 5.09 -13.39 -7.63
N PHE A 110 4.46 -12.24 -7.88
CA PHE A 110 3.84 -11.90 -9.16
C PHE A 110 4.83 -11.42 -10.23
N ASN A 111 6.11 -11.17 -9.88
CA ASN A 111 7.17 -10.77 -10.81
C ASN A 111 6.87 -9.50 -11.65
N VAL A 112 6.10 -8.55 -11.11
CA VAL A 112 5.75 -7.28 -11.78
C VAL A 112 6.86 -6.23 -11.57
N TYR A 113 8.03 -6.47 -12.15
CA TYR A 113 9.26 -5.69 -11.91
C TYR A 113 9.18 -4.19 -12.26
N GLU A 114 8.30 -3.84 -13.19
CA GLU A 114 8.10 -2.46 -13.65
C GLU A 114 7.42 -1.58 -12.59
N TYR A 115 6.67 -2.18 -11.66
CA TYR A 115 5.89 -1.46 -10.64
C TYR A 115 6.78 -1.03 -9.47
N VAL A 116 6.47 0.13 -8.90
CA VAL A 116 7.24 0.66 -7.76
C VAL A 116 7.00 -0.23 -6.53
N GLU A 117 5.76 -0.69 -6.34
CA GLU A 117 5.29 -1.54 -5.26
C GLU A 117 6.09 -2.84 -5.17
N HIS A 118 6.41 -3.46 -6.31
CA HIS A 118 7.27 -4.65 -6.34
C HIS A 118 8.68 -4.35 -5.81
N ARG A 119 9.31 -3.26 -6.29
CA ARG A 119 10.67 -2.89 -5.87
C ARG A 119 10.71 -2.46 -4.40
N TYR A 120 9.69 -1.75 -3.94
CA TYR A 120 9.58 -1.31 -2.56
C TYR A 120 9.23 -2.47 -1.62
N ALA A 121 8.45 -3.47 -2.04
CA ALA A 121 8.22 -4.68 -1.25
C ALA A 121 9.55 -5.37 -0.89
N PHE A 122 10.48 -5.46 -1.86
CA PHE A 122 11.82 -6.00 -1.60
C PHE A 122 12.62 -5.14 -0.61
N LEU A 123 12.57 -3.81 -0.75
CA LEU A 123 13.26 -2.89 0.14
C LEU A 123 12.72 -2.97 1.58
N GLU A 124 11.41 -2.90 1.76
CA GLU A 124 10.76 -2.96 3.08
C GLU A 124 11.02 -4.31 3.76
N LEU A 125 10.95 -5.42 3.02
CA LEU A 125 11.29 -6.73 3.54
C LEU A 125 12.76 -6.79 4.01
N SER A 126 13.67 -6.17 3.25
CA SER A 126 15.09 -6.10 3.62
C SER A 126 15.32 -5.27 4.89
N LYS A 127 14.59 -4.15 5.06
CA LYS A 127 14.62 -3.33 6.28
C LYS A 127 14.14 -4.12 7.49
N ILE A 128 12.99 -4.77 7.40
CA ILE A 128 12.44 -5.60 8.49
C ILE A 128 13.45 -6.67 8.93
N PHE A 129 14.08 -7.38 7.99
CA PHE A 129 15.07 -8.40 8.36
C PHE A 129 16.36 -7.81 8.95
N ALA A 130 16.74 -6.59 8.60
CA ALA A 130 17.86 -5.92 9.25
C ALA A 130 17.51 -5.57 10.70
N GLU A 131 16.36 -4.94 10.93
CA GLU A 131 15.86 -4.58 12.27
C GLU A 131 15.73 -5.81 13.17
N LEU A 132 15.15 -6.91 12.68
CA LEU A 132 15.02 -8.15 13.44
C LEU A 132 16.37 -8.78 13.79
N ARG A 133 17.40 -8.62 12.95
CA ARG A 133 18.75 -9.11 13.28
C ARG A 133 19.41 -8.28 14.38
N GLU A 134 19.23 -6.96 14.34
CA GLU A 134 19.76 -6.05 15.35
C GLU A 134 19.10 -6.26 16.73
N GLN A 135 17.81 -6.56 16.77
CA GLN A 135 17.09 -6.85 18.03
C GLN A 135 17.50 -8.18 18.68
N ASN A 136 18.02 -9.12 17.89
CA ASN A 136 18.45 -10.44 18.37
C ASN A 136 19.96 -10.49 18.72
N GLN A 137 20.66 -9.35 18.67
CA GLN A 137 22.07 -9.20 19.07
C GLN A 137 22.19 -8.48 20.41
#